data_AF-A0A9Q3PC23-F1
#
_entry.id   AF-A0A9Q3PC23-F1
#
_cell.length_a   1.000
_cell.length_b   1.000
_cell.length_c   1.000
_cell.angle_alpha   90.00
_cell.angle_beta   90.00
_cell.angle_gamma   90.00
#
_symmetry.space_group_name_H-M   'P 1'
#
loop_
_entity.id
_entity.type
_entity.pdbx_description
1 polymer ?
#
loop_
_entity_poly.entity_id
_entity_poly.type
_entity_poly.pdbx_seq_one_letter_code
_entity_poly.pdbx_strand_id
1 'polypeptide(L)'
;MGEFTIELNDTNYLDWVSRMEGILTLKNYYGLVTITKTPEEVIANDKLEPRRRHKAAALLKINCIVRLGNKFYSDSKKDPATFWKLTQEFYQPKSIQNQTSYLNKIFSTHLADENIKETMSFILENTLHLRTLFSGLTISPESLIDSVIAMWVIINLPDRFKTTMEVWLGKCEVEKKSPSLDDTWEVMRKFLQHCENNHEHSSQALLATKNNNINGNQNKKRQDGDYPKCSPGWHNPLTRDNESDCNFLKGDKNGLSSKKTI
;
A
#
# COMPACT_ATOMS: atom_id res chain seq x y z
N MET A 1 -5.47 -36.84 39.09
CA MET A 1 -5.81 -35.68 38.25
C MET A 1 -4.72 -35.54 37.22
N GLY A 2 -5.00 -35.85 35.95
CA GLY A 2 -4.04 -35.64 34.88
C GLY A 2 -3.91 -34.16 34.61
N GLU A 3 -2.78 -33.56 34.97
CA GLU A 3 -2.45 -32.20 34.56
C GLU A 3 -2.32 -32.22 33.03
N PHE A 4 -3.28 -31.63 32.33
CA PHE A 4 -3.17 -31.35 30.91
C PHE A 4 -2.07 -30.31 30.69
N THR A 5 -0.80 -30.74 30.68
CA THR A 5 0.31 -29.94 30.15
C THR A 5 0.08 -29.82 28.65
N ILE A 6 -0.46 -28.68 28.23
CA ILE A 6 -0.50 -28.32 26.81
C ILE A 6 0.92 -27.88 26.48
N GLU A 7 1.69 -28.74 25.82
CA GLU A 7 3.05 -28.44 25.39
C GLU A 7 3.03 -27.30 24.35
N LEU A 8 3.95 -26.35 24.48
CA LEU A 8 4.12 -25.26 23.52
C LEU A 8 4.45 -25.79 22.11
N ASN A 9 3.64 -25.40 21.13
CA ASN A 9 3.83 -25.70 19.72
C ASN A 9 3.53 -24.44 18.87
N ASP A 10 3.63 -24.58 17.54
CA ASP A 10 3.50 -23.46 16.61
C ASP A 10 2.06 -22.91 16.50
N THR A 11 1.07 -23.57 17.09
CA THR A 11 -0.36 -23.20 16.95
C THR A 11 -0.98 -22.72 18.24
N ASN A 12 -0.26 -22.74 19.36
CA ASN A 12 -0.80 -22.38 20.69
C ASN A 12 0.04 -21.35 21.44
N TYR A 13 0.97 -20.66 20.78
CA TYR A 13 1.92 -19.77 21.45
C TYR A 13 1.25 -18.70 22.33
N LEU A 14 0.21 -18.01 21.85
CA LEU A 14 -0.47 -16.97 22.64
C LEU A 14 -1.18 -17.55 23.88
N ASP A 15 -1.88 -18.67 23.71
CA ASP A 15 -2.55 -19.37 24.82
C ASP A 15 -1.54 -19.89 25.83
N TRP A 16 -0.40 -20.40 25.34
CA TRP A 16 0.71 -20.85 26.15
C TRP A 16 1.33 -19.69 26.93
N VAL A 17 1.57 -18.54 26.30
CA VAL A 17 2.08 -17.34 26.97
C VAL A 17 1.15 -16.97 28.12
N SER A 18 -0.14 -16.74 27.84
CA SER A 18 -1.12 -16.36 28.87
C SER A 18 -1.17 -17.35 30.04
N ARG A 19 -1.16 -18.65 29.73
CA ARG A 19 -1.12 -19.71 30.75
C ARG A 19 0.16 -19.67 31.58
N MET A 20 1.31 -19.50 30.94
CA MET A 20 2.60 -19.44 31.62
C MET A 20 2.74 -18.18 32.45
N GLU A 21 2.23 -17.03 32.02
CA GLU A 21 2.16 -15.83 32.84
C GLU A 21 1.35 -16.07 34.11
N GLY A 22 0.20 -16.73 34.00
CA GLY A 22 -0.61 -17.15 35.14
C GLY A 22 0.13 -18.09 36.09
N ILE A 23 0.75 -19.16 35.56
CA ILE A 23 1.53 -20.13 36.35
C ILE A 23 2.71 -19.46 37.06
N LEU A 24 3.47 -18.63 36.33
CA LEU A 24 4.63 -17.92 36.87
C LEU A 24 4.20 -16.89 37.91
N THR A 25 3.07 -16.22 37.73
CA THR A 25 2.52 -15.28 38.73
C THR A 25 2.12 -16.03 40.01
N LEU A 26 1.39 -17.14 39.89
CA LEU A 26 0.99 -17.99 41.02
C LEU A 26 2.18 -18.55 41.81
N LYS A 27 3.29 -18.86 41.14
CA LYS A 27 4.53 -19.32 41.76
C LYS A 27 5.48 -18.18 42.17
N ASN A 28 5.07 -16.92 42.00
CA ASN A 28 5.89 -15.73 42.24
C ASN A 28 7.21 -15.75 41.43
N TYR A 29 7.21 -16.29 40.22
CA TYR A 29 8.35 -16.33 39.30
C TYR A 29 8.24 -15.33 38.15
N TYR A 30 7.07 -14.70 37.94
CA TYR A 30 6.85 -13.81 36.79
C TYR A 30 7.84 -12.63 36.71
N GLY A 31 8.18 -12.03 37.85
CA GLY A 31 9.20 -10.96 37.89
C GLY A 31 10.62 -11.42 37.50
N LEU A 32 10.89 -12.72 37.44
CA LEU A 32 12.18 -13.28 37.00
C LEU A 32 12.28 -13.40 35.48
N VAL A 33 11.14 -13.40 34.76
CA VAL A 33 11.13 -13.51 33.29
C VAL A 33 10.94 -12.15 32.61
N THR A 34 10.33 -11.18 33.28
CA THR A 34 10.03 -9.85 32.71
C THR A 34 11.11 -8.80 32.92
N ILE A 35 12.22 -9.12 33.61
CA ILE A 35 13.29 -8.17 33.98
C ILE A 35 12.73 -6.85 34.51
N THR A 36 11.70 -6.93 35.36
CA THR A 36 11.04 -5.77 35.96
C THR A 36 11.69 -5.31 37.26
N LYS A 37 12.71 -6.04 37.73
CA LYS A 37 13.36 -5.83 39.03
C LYS A 37 14.76 -5.28 38.88
N THR A 38 15.12 -4.40 39.82
CA THR A 38 16.46 -3.84 39.93
C THR A 38 17.49 -4.91 40.30
N PRO A 39 18.77 -4.74 39.95
CA PRO A 39 19.84 -5.68 40.34
C PRO A 39 19.90 -5.97 41.84
N GLU A 40 19.61 -4.98 42.68
CA GLU A 40 19.58 -5.12 44.14
C GLU A 40 18.45 -6.04 44.64
N GLU A 41 17.24 -5.88 44.09
CA GLU A 41 16.08 -6.72 44.41
C GLU A 41 16.28 -8.17 43.96
N VAL A 42 16.99 -8.36 42.84
CA VAL A 42 17.38 -9.67 42.32
C VAL A 42 18.35 -10.37 43.28
N ILE A 43 19.39 -9.67 43.73
CA ILE A 43 20.41 -10.22 44.66
C ILE A 43 19.79 -10.55 46.03
N ALA A 44 18.90 -9.69 46.54
CA ALA A 44 18.22 -9.93 47.81
C ALA A 44 17.29 -11.17 47.76
N ASN A 45 16.53 -11.32 46.66
CA ASN A 45 15.64 -12.46 46.47
C ASN A 45 16.39 -13.78 46.22
N ASP A 46 17.51 -13.74 45.49
CA ASP A 46 18.33 -14.93 45.24
C ASP A 46 19.00 -15.46 46.52
N LYS A 47 19.33 -14.59 47.48
CA LYS A 47 19.82 -15.01 48.82
C LYS A 47 18.75 -15.72 49.64
N LEU A 48 17.49 -15.29 49.52
CA LEU A 48 16.35 -15.88 50.24
C LEU A 48 15.94 -17.25 49.67
N GLU A 49 16.06 -17.43 48.35
CA GLU A 49 15.75 -18.71 47.70
C GLU A 49 16.73 -19.02 46.55
N PRO A 50 17.91 -19.60 46.84
CA PRO A 50 19.01 -19.79 45.87
C PRO A 50 18.66 -20.64 44.63
N ARG A 51 17.56 -21.39 44.67
CA ARG A 51 17.11 -22.25 43.57
C ARG A 51 15.94 -21.67 42.78
N ARG A 52 15.44 -20.48 43.11
CA ARG A 52 14.23 -19.90 42.53
C ARG A 52 14.34 -19.70 41.02
N ARG A 53 15.46 -19.14 40.54
CA ARG A 53 15.76 -18.98 39.11
C ARG A 53 15.82 -20.32 38.37
N HIS A 54 16.45 -21.31 38.98
CA HIS A 54 16.53 -22.65 38.43
C HIS A 54 15.14 -23.31 38.34
N LYS A 55 14.30 -23.15 39.36
CA LYS A 55 12.91 -23.64 39.36
C LYS A 55 12.08 -22.97 38.27
N ALA A 56 12.21 -21.65 38.09
CA ALA A 56 11.52 -20.91 37.04
C ALA A 56 11.94 -21.39 35.64
N ALA A 57 13.24 -21.52 35.38
CA ALA A 57 13.75 -22.02 34.09
C ALA A 57 13.35 -23.49 33.84
N ALA A 58 13.37 -24.34 34.87
CA ALA A 58 12.89 -25.72 34.77
C ALA A 58 11.38 -25.77 34.47
N LEU A 59 10.59 -24.89 35.08
CA LEU A 59 9.15 -24.78 34.84
C LEU A 59 8.85 -24.37 33.40
N LEU A 60 9.60 -23.40 32.85
CA LEU A 60 9.52 -23.05 31.43
C LEU A 60 9.85 -24.26 30.55
N LYS A 61 10.97 -24.94 30.84
CA LYS A 61 11.44 -26.11 30.09
C LYS A 61 10.40 -27.23 30.01
N ILE A 62 9.76 -27.60 31.12
CA ILE A 62 8.80 -28.72 31.14
C ILE A 62 7.48 -28.39 30.43
N ASN A 63 7.20 -27.11 30.18
CA ASN A 63 6.01 -26.66 29.45
C ASN A 63 6.29 -26.43 27.95
N CYS A 64 7.50 -26.72 27.47
CA CYS A 64 7.86 -26.69 26.06
C CYS A 64 7.98 -28.10 25.48
N ILE A 65 7.88 -28.24 24.15
CA ILE A 65 8.28 -29.48 23.47
C ILE A 65 9.72 -29.84 23.87
N VAL A 66 9.94 -31.08 24.28
CA VAL A 66 11.19 -31.59 24.87
C VAL A 66 12.44 -31.13 24.12
N ARG A 67 12.45 -31.22 22.79
CA ARG A 67 13.60 -30.82 21.95
C ARG A 67 13.93 -29.33 22.09
N LEU A 68 12.92 -28.47 21.93
CA LEU A 68 13.12 -27.01 21.98
C LEU A 68 13.31 -26.52 23.41
N GLY A 69 12.57 -27.09 24.38
CA GLY A 69 12.78 -26.84 25.80
C GLY A 69 14.21 -27.15 26.24
N ASN A 70 14.77 -28.29 25.82
CA ASN A 70 16.18 -28.62 26.09
C ASN A 70 17.15 -27.62 25.45
N LYS A 71 16.90 -27.23 24.20
CA LYS A 71 17.72 -26.24 23.48
C LYS A 71 17.71 -24.89 24.20
N PHE A 72 16.53 -24.30 24.42
CA PHE A 72 16.41 -23.00 25.09
C PHE A 72 16.96 -23.03 26.51
N TYR A 73 16.81 -24.14 27.23
CA TYR A 73 17.38 -24.31 28.57
C TYR A 73 18.91 -24.28 28.57
N SER A 74 19.53 -24.88 27.55
CA SER A 74 20.97 -24.86 27.35
C SER A 74 21.44 -23.46 26.91
N ASP A 75 20.81 -22.90 25.88
CA ASP A 75 21.19 -21.62 25.27
C ASP A 75 21.04 -20.44 26.24
N SER A 76 20.01 -20.47 27.09
CA SER A 76 19.78 -19.49 28.16
C SER A 76 20.72 -19.65 29.36
N LYS A 77 21.57 -20.69 29.40
CA LYS A 77 22.38 -21.04 30.58
C LYS A 77 21.53 -21.15 31.86
N LYS A 78 20.28 -21.63 31.71
CA LYS A 78 19.28 -21.78 32.79
C LYS A 78 18.78 -20.45 33.38
N ASP A 79 19.01 -19.33 32.70
CA ASP A 79 18.43 -18.03 33.08
C ASP A 79 16.98 -17.93 32.58
N PRO A 80 15.97 -17.74 33.46
CA PRO A 80 14.57 -17.74 33.07
C PRO A 80 14.19 -16.56 32.16
N ALA A 81 14.78 -15.38 32.33
CA ALA A 81 14.51 -14.22 31.46
C ALA A 81 15.00 -14.46 30.03
N THR A 82 16.24 -14.95 29.91
CA THR A 82 16.82 -15.31 28.61
C THR A 82 16.05 -16.47 27.96
N PHE A 83 15.63 -17.48 28.73
CA PHE A 83 14.77 -18.55 28.22
C PHE A 83 13.45 -18.00 27.66
N TRP A 84 12.78 -17.15 28.44
CA TRP A 84 11.51 -16.54 28.04
C TRP A 84 11.68 -15.76 26.73
N LYS A 85 12.70 -14.90 26.65
CA LYS A 85 13.03 -14.14 25.44
C LYS A 85 13.28 -15.05 24.22
N LEU A 86 14.10 -16.10 24.36
CA LEU A 86 14.35 -17.05 23.28
C LEU A 86 13.06 -17.75 22.81
N THR A 87 12.16 -18.04 23.74
CA THR A 87 10.85 -18.63 23.43
C THR A 87 9.99 -17.66 22.63
N GLN A 88 9.94 -16.39 23.05
CA GLN A 88 9.21 -15.34 22.34
C GLN A 88 9.79 -15.13 20.94
N GLU A 89 11.11 -14.97 20.81
CA GLU A 89 11.78 -14.78 19.52
C GLU A 89 11.57 -15.96 18.56
N PHE A 90 11.48 -17.19 19.07
CA PHE A 90 11.28 -18.37 18.22
C PHE A 90 9.82 -18.56 17.78
N TYR A 91 8.88 -18.49 18.73
CA TYR A 91 7.49 -18.88 18.49
C TYR A 91 6.58 -17.70 18.12
N GLN A 92 6.85 -16.49 18.63
CA GLN A 92 6.02 -15.34 18.30
C GLN A 92 5.98 -15.13 16.79
N PRO A 93 7.10 -15.05 16.05
CA PRO A 93 7.01 -14.88 14.60
C PRO A 93 6.28 -16.04 13.91
N LYS A 94 6.46 -17.28 14.38
CA LYS A 94 5.96 -18.47 13.68
C LYS A 94 4.52 -18.85 14.00
N SER A 95 3.95 -18.31 15.07
CA SER A 95 2.63 -18.74 15.53
C SER A 95 1.54 -18.46 14.49
N ILE A 96 0.64 -19.43 14.29
CA ILE A 96 -0.53 -19.24 13.40
C ILE A 96 -1.29 -17.96 13.79
N GLN A 97 -1.42 -17.67 15.08
CA GLN A 97 -2.08 -16.45 15.56
C GLN A 97 -1.41 -15.17 15.05
N ASN A 98 -0.08 -15.12 14.99
CA ASN A 98 0.62 -13.95 14.47
C ASN A 98 0.57 -13.90 12.94
N GLN A 99 0.64 -15.03 12.24
CA GLN A 99 0.38 -15.08 10.80
C GLN A 99 -1.04 -14.58 10.47
N THR A 100 -2.05 -15.07 11.20
CA THR A 100 -3.44 -14.62 11.11
C THR A 100 -3.59 -13.15 11.46
N SER A 101 -2.85 -12.64 12.44
CA SER A 101 -2.86 -11.21 12.79
C SER A 101 -2.38 -10.33 11.63
N TYR A 102 -1.28 -10.68 10.98
CA TYR A 102 -0.79 -9.95 9.80
C TYR A 102 -1.75 -10.06 8.61
N LEU A 103 -2.27 -11.26 8.33
CA LEU A 103 -3.29 -11.44 7.29
C LEU A 103 -4.56 -10.63 7.57
N ASN A 104 -5.05 -10.63 8.81
CA ASN A 104 -6.22 -9.85 9.21
C ASN A 104 -5.96 -8.34 9.09
N LYS A 105 -4.77 -7.85 9.48
CA LYS A 105 -4.39 -6.45 9.28
C LYS A 105 -4.44 -6.07 7.80
N ILE A 106 -3.89 -6.92 6.93
CA ILE A 106 -3.90 -6.69 5.48
C ILE A 106 -5.34 -6.73 4.95
N PHE A 107 -6.07 -7.83 5.15
CA PHE A 107 -7.39 -8.04 4.55
C PHE A 107 -8.54 -7.23 5.17
N SER A 108 -8.32 -6.61 6.33
CA SER A 108 -9.28 -5.65 6.92
C SER A 108 -8.98 -4.20 6.55
N THR A 109 -7.89 -3.94 5.81
CA THR A 109 -7.51 -2.60 5.42
C THR A 109 -8.48 -2.06 4.36
N HIS A 110 -8.95 -0.83 4.53
CA HIS A 110 -9.79 -0.16 3.53
C HIS A 110 -8.91 0.64 2.57
N LEU A 111 -8.98 0.32 1.27
CA LEU A 111 -8.24 1.00 0.21
C LEU A 111 -9.05 2.21 -0.28
N ALA A 112 -8.76 3.40 0.25
CA ALA A 112 -9.38 4.65 -0.19
C ALA A 112 -8.42 5.50 -1.03
N ASP A 113 -8.98 6.33 -1.92
CA ASP A 113 -8.20 7.19 -2.81
C ASP A 113 -7.34 8.22 -2.07
N GLU A 114 -7.84 8.75 -0.96
CA GLU A 114 -7.25 9.86 -0.21
C GLU A 114 -5.94 9.47 0.48
N ASN A 115 -5.80 8.21 0.87
CA ASN A 115 -4.68 7.68 1.65
C ASN A 115 -4.06 6.43 1.01
N ILE A 116 -4.22 6.27 -0.31
CA ILE A 116 -3.85 5.04 -1.01
C ILE A 116 -2.34 4.76 -0.89
N LYS A 117 -1.50 5.81 -0.84
CA LYS A 117 -0.04 5.68 -0.75
C LYS A 117 0.36 5.12 0.62
N GLU A 118 -0.15 5.71 1.70
CA GLU A 118 0.09 5.28 3.08
C GLU A 118 -0.44 3.87 3.32
N THR A 119 -1.63 3.59 2.78
CA THR A 119 -2.29 2.29 2.92
C THR A 119 -1.50 1.18 2.22
N MET A 120 -0.99 1.45 1.01
CA MET A 120 -0.13 0.52 0.29
C MET A 120 1.21 0.29 1.01
N SER A 121 1.83 1.33 1.57
CA SER A 121 3.03 1.18 2.41
C SER A 121 2.75 0.27 3.62
N PHE A 122 1.64 0.46 4.32
CA PHE A 122 1.24 -0.39 5.43
C PHE A 122 1.05 -1.86 5.00
N ILE A 123 0.40 -2.11 3.86
CA ILE A 123 0.21 -3.47 3.34
C ILE A 123 1.55 -4.10 2.95
N LEU A 124 2.45 -3.35 2.29
CA LEU A 124 3.79 -3.81 1.92
C LEU A 124 4.61 -4.21 3.16
N GLU A 125 4.61 -3.38 4.21
CA GLU A 125 5.32 -3.66 5.46
C GLU A 125 4.78 -4.92 6.16
N ASN A 126 3.45 -5.05 6.29
CA ASN A 126 2.85 -6.24 6.91
C ASN A 126 3.08 -7.50 6.05
N THR A 127 3.11 -7.36 4.73
CA THR A 127 3.44 -8.46 3.81
C THR A 127 4.90 -8.88 3.96
N LEU A 128 5.83 -7.92 4.09
CA LEU A 128 7.24 -8.22 4.36
C LEU A 128 7.38 -8.97 5.68
N HIS A 129 6.73 -8.51 6.75
CA HIS A 129 6.72 -9.22 8.03
C HIS A 129 6.18 -10.64 7.87
N LEU A 130 5.06 -10.81 7.17
CA LEU A 130 4.48 -12.13 6.91
C LEU A 130 5.44 -13.04 6.13
N ARG A 131 6.11 -12.55 5.08
CA ARG A 131 7.13 -13.30 4.32
C ARG A 131 8.26 -13.78 5.23
N THR A 132 8.75 -12.94 6.14
CA THR A 132 9.81 -13.37 7.08
C THR A 132 9.38 -14.53 7.97
N LEU A 133 8.09 -14.69 8.26
CA LEU A 133 7.55 -15.82 9.05
C LEU A 133 7.64 -17.15 8.31
N PHE A 134 7.58 -17.11 6.97
CA PHE A 134 7.66 -18.29 6.10
C PHE A 134 9.08 -18.58 5.61
N SER A 135 10.03 -17.68 5.85
CA SER A 135 11.43 -17.86 5.47
C SER A 135 12.03 -19.13 6.11
N GLY A 136 12.55 -20.03 5.27
CA GLY A 136 13.15 -21.30 5.71
C GLY A 136 12.22 -22.53 5.71
N LEU A 137 10.98 -22.41 5.23
CA LEU A 137 10.14 -23.59 4.94
C LEU A 137 10.60 -24.31 3.66
N THR A 138 10.53 -25.63 3.66
CA THR A 138 10.91 -26.51 2.52
C THR A 138 10.08 -26.26 1.27
N ILE A 139 8.84 -25.81 1.46
CA ILE A 139 7.98 -25.26 0.42
C ILE A 139 7.86 -23.79 0.80
N SER A 140 8.39 -22.87 -0.01
CA SER A 140 8.25 -21.43 0.25
C SER A 140 6.89 -20.97 -0.31
N PRO A 141 5.86 -20.74 0.53
CA PRO A 141 4.61 -20.18 0.06
C PRO A 141 4.73 -18.68 -0.22
N GLU A 142 5.91 -18.07 -0.07
CA GLU A 142 6.11 -16.62 -0.14
C GLU A 142 5.58 -16.03 -1.45
N SER A 143 5.85 -16.68 -2.59
CA SER A 143 5.37 -16.23 -3.91
C SER A 143 3.85 -16.37 -4.06
N LEU A 144 3.26 -17.42 -3.49
CA LEU A 144 1.81 -17.64 -3.52
C LEU A 144 1.09 -16.63 -2.63
N ILE A 145 1.58 -16.42 -1.41
CA ILE A 145 1.01 -15.46 -0.45
C ILE A 145 1.09 -14.06 -1.04
N ASP A 146 2.22 -13.70 -1.63
CA ASP A 146 2.37 -12.39 -2.27
C ASP A 146 1.37 -12.21 -3.41
N SER A 147 1.20 -13.23 -4.26
CA SER A 147 0.24 -13.19 -5.36
C SER A 147 -1.21 -13.07 -4.87
N VAL A 148 -1.55 -13.76 -3.78
CA VAL A 148 -2.89 -13.67 -3.16
C VAL A 148 -3.13 -12.27 -2.61
N ILE A 149 -2.15 -11.67 -1.93
CA ILE A 149 -2.27 -10.31 -1.39
C ILE A 149 -2.36 -9.30 -2.53
N ALA A 150 -1.55 -9.43 -3.59
CA ALA A 150 -1.62 -8.57 -4.77
C ALA A 150 -3.00 -8.63 -5.43
N MET A 151 -3.55 -9.83 -5.62
CA MET A 151 -4.91 -10.03 -6.15
C MET A 151 -5.97 -9.42 -5.24
N TRP A 152 -5.87 -9.61 -3.94
CA TRP A 152 -6.79 -8.99 -2.98
C TRP A 152 -6.75 -7.46 -3.07
N VAL A 153 -5.55 -6.86 -3.16
CA VAL A 153 -5.41 -5.41 -3.37
C VAL A 153 -6.16 -5.00 -4.63
N ILE A 154 -5.87 -5.63 -5.77
CA ILE A 154 -6.47 -5.28 -7.07
C ILE A 154 -7.99 -5.31 -7.03
N ILE A 155 -8.57 -6.34 -6.41
CA ILE A 155 -10.03 -6.50 -6.29
C ILE A 155 -10.66 -5.39 -5.45
N ASN A 156 -9.96 -4.92 -4.42
CA ASN A 156 -10.49 -3.95 -3.45
C ASN A 156 -10.03 -2.50 -3.72
N LEU A 157 -9.31 -2.25 -4.81
CA LEU A 157 -8.89 -0.89 -5.17
C LEU A 157 -10.09 0.00 -5.54
N PRO A 158 -9.96 1.33 -5.33
CA PRO A 158 -10.94 2.29 -5.84
C PRO A 158 -11.16 2.18 -7.35
N ASP A 159 -12.39 2.49 -7.79
CA ASP A 159 -12.83 2.30 -9.18
C ASP A 159 -11.93 2.96 -10.22
N ARG A 160 -11.31 4.09 -9.88
CA ARG A 160 -10.41 4.82 -10.78
C ARG A 160 -9.19 4.00 -11.25
N PHE A 161 -8.80 2.97 -10.50
CA PHE A 161 -7.67 2.11 -10.84
C PHE A 161 -8.07 0.88 -11.66
N LYS A 162 -9.37 0.54 -11.74
CA LYS A 162 -9.86 -0.73 -12.32
C LYS A 162 -9.31 -0.98 -13.72
N THR A 163 -9.50 -0.04 -14.64
CA THR A 163 -9.05 -0.19 -16.03
C THR A 163 -7.54 -0.38 -16.14
N THR A 164 -6.74 0.35 -15.36
CA THR A 164 -5.29 0.20 -15.36
C THR A 164 -4.88 -1.18 -14.84
N MET A 165 -5.56 -1.69 -13.82
CA MET A 165 -5.29 -3.01 -13.25
C MET A 165 -5.73 -4.14 -14.18
N GLU A 166 -6.87 -4.02 -14.87
CA GLU A 166 -7.32 -4.99 -15.87
C GLU A 166 -6.31 -5.14 -17.02
N VAL A 167 -5.80 -4.01 -17.54
CA VAL A 167 -4.76 -4.02 -18.58
C VAL A 167 -3.49 -4.70 -18.07
N TRP A 168 -3.09 -4.43 -16.82
CA TRP A 168 -1.91 -5.05 -16.24
C TRP A 168 -2.10 -6.56 -15.98
N LEU A 169 -3.26 -6.98 -15.50
CA LEU A 169 -3.59 -8.39 -15.33
C LEU A 169 -3.57 -9.15 -16.67
N GLY A 170 -4.12 -8.56 -17.73
CA GLY A 170 -4.01 -9.13 -19.08
C GLY A 170 -2.56 -9.28 -19.55
N LYS A 171 -1.69 -8.33 -19.20
CA LYS A 171 -0.24 -8.45 -19.47
C LYS A 171 0.38 -9.61 -18.69
N CYS A 172 0.05 -9.75 -17.40
CA CYS A 172 0.50 -10.88 -16.58
C CYS A 172 0.09 -12.23 -17.17
N GLU A 173 -1.13 -12.34 -17.70
CA GLU A 173 -1.64 -13.55 -18.36
C GLU A 173 -0.82 -13.90 -19.61
N VAL A 174 -0.58 -12.92 -20.49
CA VAL A 174 0.23 -13.10 -21.70
C VAL A 174 1.66 -13.51 -21.36
N GLU A 175 2.25 -12.89 -20.34
CA GLU A 175 3.62 -13.16 -19.88
C GLU A 175 3.73 -14.43 -19.02
N LYS A 176 2.61 -15.11 -18.71
CA LYS A 176 2.54 -16.26 -17.79
C LYS A 176 3.18 -15.97 -16.43
N LYS A 177 3.05 -14.74 -15.95
CA LYS A 177 3.61 -14.25 -14.69
C LYS A 177 2.49 -14.09 -13.67
N SER A 178 2.71 -14.53 -12.44
CA SER A 178 1.79 -14.24 -11.34
C SER A 178 1.95 -12.78 -10.89
N PRO A 179 0.84 -12.08 -10.60
CA PRO A 179 0.90 -10.72 -10.07
C PRO A 179 1.66 -10.71 -8.74
N SER A 180 2.55 -9.74 -8.55
CA SER A 180 3.24 -9.52 -7.26
C SER A 180 2.83 -8.19 -6.67
N LEU A 181 2.89 -8.07 -5.34
CA LEU A 181 2.46 -6.86 -4.66
C LEU A 181 3.34 -5.65 -5.05
N ASP A 182 4.63 -5.89 -5.24
CA ASP A 182 5.60 -4.87 -5.66
C ASP A 182 5.29 -4.36 -7.08
N ASP A 183 4.98 -5.26 -8.02
CA ASP A 183 4.58 -4.87 -9.38
C ASP A 183 3.24 -4.13 -9.38
N THR A 184 2.25 -4.59 -8.61
CA THR A 184 0.95 -3.92 -8.47
C THR A 184 1.14 -2.49 -7.97
N TRP A 185 1.97 -2.31 -6.93
CA TRP A 185 2.28 -0.99 -6.41
C TRP A 185 3.00 -0.10 -7.43
N GLU A 186 3.94 -0.65 -8.20
CA GLU A 186 4.62 0.07 -9.28
C GLU A 186 3.64 0.62 -10.32
N VAL A 187 2.67 -0.19 -10.73
CA VAL A 187 1.61 0.21 -11.68
C VAL A 187 0.74 1.31 -11.10
N MET A 188 0.31 1.16 -9.83
CA MET A 188 -0.46 2.20 -9.13
C MET A 188 0.29 3.51 -9.05
N ARG A 189 1.59 3.47 -8.73
CA ARG A 189 2.42 4.67 -8.58
C ARG A 189 2.57 5.41 -9.90
N LYS A 190 2.76 4.69 -11.01
CA LYS A 190 2.80 5.27 -12.36
C LYS A 190 1.48 5.92 -12.74
N PHE A 191 0.36 5.27 -12.43
CA PHE A 191 -0.97 5.84 -12.66
C PHE A 191 -1.16 7.14 -11.86
N LEU A 192 -0.84 7.12 -10.56
CA LEU A 192 -0.91 8.30 -9.68
C LEU A 192 -0.09 9.46 -10.23
N GLN A 193 1.15 9.20 -10.62
CA GLN A 193 2.05 10.20 -11.19
C GLN A 193 1.51 10.76 -12.52
N HIS A 194 0.91 9.92 -13.37
CA HIS A 194 0.29 10.38 -14.61
C HIS A 194 -0.92 11.29 -14.35
N CYS A 195 -1.76 10.95 -13.36
CA CYS A 195 -2.88 11.79 -12.95
C CYS A 195 -2.42 13.14 -12.40
N GLU A 196 -1.39 13.15 -11.54
CA GLU A 196 -0.80 14.38 -10.98
C GLU A 196 -0.28 15.29 -12.11
N ASN A 197 0.51 14.74 -13.05
CA ASN A 197 1.05 15.50 -14.18
C ASN A 197 -0.04 16.06 -15.11
N ASN A 198 -1.09 15.29 -15.39
CA ASN A 198 -2.20 15.74 -16.23
C ASN A 198 -3.03 16.85 -15.56
N HIS A 199 -3.15 16.83 -14.23
CA HIS A 199 -3.86 17.86 -13.48
C HIS A 199 -3.11 19.20 -13.52
N GLU A 200 -1.78 19.16 -13.44
CA GLU A 200 -0.92 20.34 -13.60
C GLU A 200 -0.95 20.89 -15.02
N HIS A 201 -0.85 20.03 -16.04
CA HIS A 201 -0.92 20.45 -17.44
C HIS A 201 -2.30 20.96 -17.84
N SER A 202 -3.38 20.38 -17.31
CA SER A 202 -4.75 20.86 -17.55
C SER A 202 -5.00 22.24 -16.90
N SER A 203 -4.53 22.45 -15.67
CA SER A 203 -4.58 23.77 -15.03
C SER A 203 -3.72 24.81 -15.76
N GLN A 204 -2.52 24.44 -16.23
CA GLN A 204 -1.68 25.33 -17.02
C GLN A 204 -2.29 25.65 -18.40
N ALA A 205 -2.89 24.66 -19.07
CA ALA A 205 -3.59 24.87 -20.34
C ALA A 205 -4.82 25.77 -20.15
N LEU A 206 -5.61 25.58 -19.09
CA LEU A 206 -6.73 26.45 -18.75
C LEU A 206 -6.26 27.87 -18.39
N LEU A 207 -5.14 28.03 -17.67
CA LEU A 207 -4.54 29.33 -17.38
C LEU A 207 -3.96 30.01 -18.63
N ALA A 208 -3.33 29.26 -19.54
CA ALA A 208 -2.86 29.76 -20.83
C ALA A 208 -4.03 30.19 -21.74
N THR A 209 -5.13 29.43 -21.73
CA THR A 209 -6.35 29.76 -22.47
C THR A 209 -7.04 30.98 -21.86
N LYS A 210 -7.02 31.13 -20.53
CA LYS A 210 -7.58 32.29 -19.82
C LYS A 210 -6.72 33.55 -20.02
N ASN A 211 -5.39 33.43 -20.00
CA ASN A 211 -4.49 34.54 -20.31
C ASN A 211 -4.53 34.95 -21.78
N ASN A 212 -4.73 34.00 -22.71
CA ASN A 212 -4.99 34.30 -24.11
C ASN A 212 -6.37 34.95 -24.34
N ASN A 213 -7.36 34.69 -23.47
CA ASN A 213 -8.65 35.36 -23.53
C ASN A 213 -8.68 36.73 -22.83
N ILE A 214 -7.80 36.98 -21.85
CA ILE A 214 -7.71 38.29 -21.16
C ILE A 214 -6.85 39.29 -21.94
N ASN A 215 -5.84 38.82 -22.68
CA ASN A 215 -5.04 39.67 -23.58
C ASN A 215 -5.45 39.59 -25.07
N GLY A 216 -6.50 38.82 -25.39
CA GLY A 216 -6.94 38.54 -26.77
C GLY A 216 -7.94 39.53 -27.36
N ASN A 217 -8.09 40.73 -26.78
CA ASN A 217 -8.95 41.77 -27.35
C ASN A 217 -8.14 42.66 -28.30
N GLN A 218 -7.53 42.06 -29.33
CA GLN A 218 -7.12 42.76 -30.55
C GLN A 218 -6.80 41.75 -31.67
N ASN A 219 -7.63 41.79 -32.71
CA ASN A 219 -7.45 41.18 -34.02
C ASN A 219 -7.53 39.65 -34.11
N LYS A 220 -8.76 39.12 -34.20
CA LYS A 220 -9.04 37.89 -34.94
C LYS A 220 -8.57 38.05 -36.39
N LYS A 221 -7.32 37.71 -36.69
CA LYS A 221 -6.90 37.32 -38.03
C LYS A 221 -7.68 36.07 -38.37
N ARG A 222 -8.65 36.23 -39.27
CA ARG A 222 -9.43 35.17 -39.90
C ARG A 222 -8.45 34.13 -40.44
N GLN A 223 -8.48 32.92 -39.90
CA GLN A 223 -7.74 31.79 -40.47
C GLN A 223 -8.30 31.53 -41.87
N ASP A 224 -7.42 31.62 -42.88
CA ASP A 224 -7.64 31.12 -44.24
C ASP A 224 -7.83 29.60 -44.15
N GLY A 225 -9.08 29.17 -43.99
CA GLY A 225 -9.52 27.83 -44.35
C GLY A 225 -9.97 27.81 -45.80
N ASP A 226 -9.80 26.67 -46.46
CA ASP A 226 -9.99 26.37 -47.89
C ASP A 226 -11.46 26.45 -48.37
N TYR A 227 -12.17 27.50 -47.95
CA TYR A 227 -13.54 27.79 -48.35
C TYR A 227 -13.54 28.64 -49.63
N PRO A 228 -14.46 28.36 -50.58
CA PRO A 228 -14.67 29.21 -51.75
C PRO A 228 -14.84 30.67 -51.33
N LYS A 229 -14.19 31.63 -51.99
CA LYS A 229 -14.28 33.07 -51.64
C LYS A 229 -15.47 33.73 -52.35
N CYS A 230 -16.02 34.79 -51.75
CA CYS A 230 -16.98 35.67 -52.43
C CYS A 230 -16.25 36.59 -53.43
N SER A 231 -16.96 36.98 -54.49
CA SER A 231 -16.48 37.96 -55.49
C SER A 231 -17.17 39.32 -55.27
N PRO A 232 -16.57 40.45 -55.71
CA PRO A 232 -17.23 41.75 -55.66
C PRO A 232 -18.62 41.72 -56.32
N GLY A 233 -19.65 42.18 -55.62
CA GLY A 233 -21.04 42.20 -56.12
C GLY A 233 -21.77 40.85 -56.15
N TRP A 234 -21.13 39.75 -55.73
CA TRP A 234 -21.77 38.42 -55.73
C TRP A 234 -21.37 37.58 -54.50
N HIS A 235 -22.38 37.17 -53.73
CA HIS A 235 -22.19 36.29 -52.59
C HIS A 235 -22.13 34.82 -53.02
N ASN A 236 -21.12 34.09 -52.54
CA ASN A 236 -20.96 32.67 -52.78
C ASN A 236 -21.71 31.87 -51.69
N PRO A 237 -22.77 31.12 -52.01
CA PRO A 237 -23.55 30.38 -51.00
C PRO A 237 -22.76 29.30 -50.26
N LEU A 238 -21.58 28.93 -50.76
CA LEU A 238 -20.67 27.97 -50.14
C LEU A 238 -19.71 28.60 -49.13
N THR A 239 -19.80 29.92 -48.91
CA THR A 239 -19.07 30.61 -47.84
C THR A 239 -19.75 30.44 -46.49
N ARG A 240 -19.00 30.75 -45.44
CA ARG A 240 -19.46 30.60 -44.05
C ARG A 240 -20.26 31.82 -43.55
N ASP A 241 -20.18 32.95 -44.25
CA ASP A 241 -20.98 34.15 -44.00
C ASP A 241 -22.33 34.07 -44.72
N ASN A 242 -23.34 34.74 -44.15
CA ASN A 242 -24.64 34.91 -44.81
C ASN A 242 -24.55 36.07 -45.82
N GLU A 243 -25.41 36.06 -46.85
CA GLU A 243 -25.48 37.12 -47.86
C GLU A 243 -25.65 38.52 -47.26
N SER A 244 -26.46 38.65 -46.20
CA SER A 244 -26.68 39.91 -45.46
C SER A 244 -25.41 40.48 -44.80
N ASP A 245 -24.43 39.61 -44.52
CA ASP A 245 -23.20 39.93 -43.82
C ASP A 245 -21.99 39.96 -44.75
N CYS A 246 -22.20 39.72 -46.05
CA CYS A 246 -21.13 39.70 -47.03
C CYS A 246 -20.60 41.10 -47.33
N ASN A 247 -19.32 41.33 -46.98
CA ASN A 247 -18.65 42.62 -47.19
C ASN A 247 -18.47 42.97 -48.68
N PHE A 248 -18.51 41.97 -49.58
CA PHE A 248 -18.38 42.18 -51.03
C PHE A 248 -19.67 42.70 -51.69
N LEU A 249 -20.81 42.62 -51.00
CA LEU A 249 -22.08 43.22 -51.44
C LEU A 249 -22.27 44.65 -50.91
N LYS A 250 -21.57 45.03 -49.84
CA LYS A 250 -21.72 46.33 -49.17
C LYS A 250 -20.88 47.46 -49.80
N GLY A 251 -20.14 47.17 -50.88
CA GLY A 251 -19.14 48.07 -51.48
C GLY A 251 -19.65 49.12 -52.49
N ASP A 252 -20.85 49.00 -53.06
CA ASP A 252 -21.21 49.79 -54.26
C ASP A 252 -22.20 50.97 -54.03
N LYS A 253 -22.31 51.49 -52.80
CA LYS A 253 -23.26 52.58 -52.51
C LYS A 253 -22.68 53.97 -52.26
N ASN A 254 -21.37 54.19 -52.41
CA ASN A 254 -20.80 55.55 -52.31
C ASN A 254 -19.74 55.80 -53.39
N GLY A 255 -20.14 56.36 -54.53
CA GLY A 255 -19.17 56.89 -55.49
C GLY A 255 -19.61 57.02 -56.95
N LEU A 256 -20.79 57.58 -57.23
CA LEU A 256 -21.14 58.04 -58.57
C LEU A 256 -21.13 59.57 -58.60
N SER A 257 -20.06 60.17 -59.14
CA SER A 257 -20.13 61.47 -59.81
C SER A 257 -18.95 61.69 -60.75
N SER A 258 -19.16 61.30 -62.00
CA SER A 258 -19.11 62.12 -63.22
C SER A 258 -17.88 62.96 -63.62
N LYS A 259 -17.56 62.81 -64.93
CA LYS A 259 -16.97 63.77 -65.91
C LYS A 259 -15.46 64.02 -65.84
N LYS A 260 -14.75 64.38 -66.92
CA LYS A 260 -14.77 64.28 -68.40
C LYS A 260 -13.56 65.12 -68.85
N THR A 261 -12.86 64.75 -69.94
CA THR A 261 -11.91 65.59 -70.74
C THR A 261 -10.58 65.97 -70.06
N ILE A 262 -9.40 65.97 -70.69
CA ILE A 262 -8.91 65.79 -72.07
C ILE A 262 -7.81 64.72 -72.04
#